data_AF-H0VUL0-F1
#
_entry.id   AF-H0VUL0-F1
#
_cell.length_a   1.000
_cell.length_b   1.000
_cell.length_c   1.000
_cell.angle_alpha   90.00
_cell.angle_beta   90.00
_cell.angle_gamma   90.00
#
_symmetry.space_group_name_H-M   'P 1'
#
loop_
_entity.id
_entity.type
_entity.pdbx_description
1 polymer ?
#
loop_
_entity_poly.entity_id
_entity_poly.type
_entity_poly.pdbx_seq_one_letter_code
_entity_poly.pdbx_strand_id
1 'polypeptide(L)'
;MKVKEGSFVWYLYLDKIYCLLSVRNVKALLEYFRLLDVHHKNTLNDVLFYHFLSYVTNLKSRQIRMVFDMFDCNAVGEIGFEEFYLLVCILLSHQNHLEEQFMYCHSRHVFRLLDINGEQRIGKVNFHLYRFLFNIRNERLKEFFQDFHSSEDRRLNYNEFKIYTIFANEKSKEKQRERMKEDKRNRFRSQLK
;
A
#
# COMPACT_ATOMS: atom_id res chain seq x y z
N MET A 1 4.82 7.22 4.67
CA MET A 1 5.64 6.22 5.39
C MET A 1 7.00 6.10 4.69
N LYS A 2 8.02 5.46 5.25
CA LYS A 2 9.24 5.07 4.54
C LYS A 2 9.72 3.70 5.04
N VAL A 3 10.15 2.85 4.12
CA VAL A 3 10.92 1.64 4.43
C VAL A 3 12.33 2.07 4.79
N LYS A 4 12.90 1.45 5.83
CA LYS A 4 14.26 1.74 6.30
C LYS A 4 15.28 1.02 5.42
N GLU A 5 16.24 1.78 4.92
CA GLU A 5 17.39 1.27 4.19
C GLU A 5 18.18 0.28 5.05
N GLY A 6 18.67 -0.79 4.44
CA GLY A 6 19.40 -1.88 5.13
C GLY A 6 18.52 -2.93 5.79
N SER A 7 17.19 -2.71 5.90
CA SER A 7 16.28 -3.77 6.35
C SER A 7 16.12 -4.87 5.29
N PHE A 8 15.78 -6.10 5.68
CA PHE A 8 15.54 -7.20 4.74
C PHE A 8 14.55 -6.82 3.63
N VAL A 9 13.45 -6.16 4.00
CA VAL A 9 12.40 -5.73 3.06
C VAL A 9 12.96 -4.79 1.99
N TRP A 10 13.93 -3.93 2.32
CA TRP A 10 14.52 -2.97 1.39
C TRP A 10 15.13 -3.62 0.14
N TYR A 11 15.62 -4.85 0.26
CA TYR A 11 16.29 -5.58 -0.80
C TYR A 11 15.35 -6.44 -1.66
N LEU A 12 14.07 -6.53 -1.30
CA LEU A 12 13.09 -7.25 -2.09
C LEU A 12 12.70 -6.44 -3.32
N TYR A 13 12.55 -7.13 -4.44
CA TYR A 13 12.10 -6.52 -5.70
C TYR A 13 10.60 -6.75 -5.89
N LEU A 14 9.88 -5.63 -6.04
CA LEU A 14 8.48 -5.59 -6.44
C LEU A 14 8.39 -5.34 -7.95
N ASP A 15 7.63 -6.18 -8.65
CA ASP A 15 7.37 -5.97 -10.07
C ASP A 15 6.61 -4.66 -10.32
N LYS A 16 7.06 -3.87 -11.29
CA LYS A 16 6.50 -2.53 -11.54
C LYS A 16 5.13 -2.54 -12.23
N ILE A 17 4.77 -3.66 -12.87
CA ILE A 17 3.53 -3.79 -13.65
C ILE A 17 2.45 -4.41 -12.76
N TYR A 18 2.76 -5.55 -12.14
CA TYR A 18 1.80 -6.32 -11.36
C TYR A 18 1.83 -5.98 -9.87
N CYS A 19 2.87 -5.29 -9.40
CA CYS A 19 3.10 -5.00 -7.98
C CYS A 19 3.02 -6.25 -7.10
N LEU A 20 3.70 -7.31 -7.55
CA LEU A 20 3.86 -8.59 -6.86
C LEU A 20 5.34 -8.96 -6.80
N LEU A 21 5.69 -9.84 -5.86
CA LEU A 21 7.05 -10.38 -5.76
C LEU A 21 7.25 -11.52 -6.77
N SER A 22 8.49 -11.68 -7.24
CA SER A 22 8.89 -12.89 -7.94
C SER A 22 8.88 -14.10 -7.01
N VAL A 23 8.77 -15.32 -7.56
CA VAL A 23 8.81 -16.58 -6.77
C VAL A 23 10.03 -16.65 -5.85
N ARG A 24 11.20 -16.19 -6.33
CA ARG A 24 12.43 -16.13 -5.52
C ARG A 24 12.28 -15.21 -4.31
N ASN A 25 11.70 -14.03 -4.49
CA ASN A 25 11.48 -13.08 -3.40
C ASN A 25 10.37 -13.56 -2.44
N VAL A 26 9.32 -14.23 -2.95
CA VAL A 26 8.30 -14.87 -2.11
C VAL A 26 8.94 -15.94 -1.23
N LYS A 27 9.81 -16.80 -1.78
CA LYS A 27 10.52 -17.82 -1.00
C LYS A 27 11.40 -17.19 0.08
N ALA A 28 12.18 -16.16 -0.27
CA ALA A 28 12.99 -15.44 0.71
C ALA A 28 12.13 -14.80 1.81
N LEU A 29 10.99 -14.19 1.45
CA LEU A 29 10.07 -13.60 2.39
C LEU A 29 9.41 -14.64 3.30
N LEU A 30 9.09 -15.82 2.78
CA LEU A 30 8.53 -16.92 3.56
C LEU A 30 9.52 -17.44 4.60
N GLU A 31 10.79 -17.62 4.24
CA GLU A 31 11.81 -17.99 5.22
C GLU A 31 12.01 -16.87 6.26
N TYR A 32 12.00 -15.60 5.85
CA TYR A 32 12.06 -14.48 6.79
C TYR A 32 10.86 -14.44 7.74
N PHE A 33 9.65 -14.69 7.24
CA PHE A 33 8.44 -14.79 8.06
C PHE A 33 8.55 -15.91 9.12
N ARG A 34 9.05 -17.09 8.73
CA ARG A 34 9.29 -18.20 9.67
C ARG A 34 10.33 -17.88 10.73
N LEU A 35 11.33 -17.05 10.41
CA LEU A 35 12.29 -16.56 11.41
C LEU A 35 11.66 -15.57 12.40
N LEU A 36 10.67 -14.79 11.96
CA LEU A 36 9.91 -13.89 12.84
C LEU A 36 8.91 -14.65 13.73
N ASP A 37 8.31 -15.73 13.21
CA ASP A 37 7.38 -16.60 13.94
C ASP A 37 8.13 -17.54 14.91
N VAL A 38 8.58 -16.96 16.01
CA VAL A 38 9.25 -17.67 17.11
C VAL A 38 8.38 -18.71 17.81
N HIS A 39 7.06 -18.69 17.58
CA HIS A 39 6.11 -19.62 18.17
C HIS A 39 5.78 -20.80 17.24
N HIS A 40 6.25 -20.77 15.99
CA HIS A 40 6.03 -21.81 14.98
C HIS A 40 4.54 -22.12 14.73
N LYS A 41 3.71 -21.08 14.76
CA LYS A 41 2.26 -21.17 14.51
C LYS A 41 1.88 -20.87 13.06
N ASN A 42 2.86 -20.51 12.24
CA ASN A 42 2.70 -19.93 10.92
C ASN A 42 1.92 -18.60 10.92
N THR A 43 2.03 -17.86 12.02
CA THR A 43 1.36 -16.57 12.25
C THR A 43 2.24 -15.62 13.07
N LEU A 44 1.95 -14.32 13.00
CA LEU A 44 2.57 -13.29 13.85
C LEU A 44 1.49 -12.66 14.74
N ASN A 45 1.70 -12.70 16.06
CA ASN A 45 0.89 -11.91 16.98
C ASN A 45 1.24 -10.41 16.91
N ASP A 46 0.47 -9.60 17.62
CA ASP A 46 0.63 -8.15 17.70
C ASP A 46 2.04 -7.70 18.13
N VAL A 47 2.65 -8.39 19.08
CA VAL A 47 4.02 -8.09 19.57
C VAL A 47 5.06 -8.33 18.47
N LEU A 48 5.06 -9.51 17.85
CA LEU A 48 6.00 -9.86 16.78
C LEU A 48 5.83 -8.92 15.57
N PHE A 49 4.57 -8.68 15.18
CA PHE A 49 4.22 -7.76 14.11
C PHE A 49 4.69 -6.32 14.40
N TYR A 50 4.51 -5.86 15.64
CA TYR A 50 4.93 -4.53 16.08
C TYR A 50 6.43 -4.35 15.93
N HIS A 51 7.22 -5.31 16.42
CA HIS A 51 8.67 -5.26 16.33
C HIS A 51 9.16 -5.33 14.88
N PHE A 52 8.54 -6.18 14.05
CA PHE A 52 8.82 -6.22 12.62
C PHE A 52 8.61 -4.85 11.95
N LEU A 53 7.41 -4.26 12.06
CA LEU A 53 7.10 -3.00 11.39
C LEU A 53 7.92 -1.83 11.94
N SER A 54 8.18 -1.81 13.24
CA SER A 54 9.03 -0.81 13.89
C SER A 54 10.47 -0.90 13.36
N TYR A 55 10.97 -2.11 13.13
CA TYR A 55 12.31 -2.34 12.60
C TYR A 55 12.42 -1.95 11.11
N VAL A 56 11.46 -2.32 10.26
CA VAL A 56 11.57 -2.14 8.80
C VAL A 56 11.01 -0.80 8.29
N THR A 57 10.28 -0.05 9.11
CA THR A 57 9.68 1.25 8.70
C THR A 57 9.94 2.38 9.70
N ASN A 58 9.57 3.60 9.33
CA ASN A 58 9.50 4.74 10.24
C ASN A 58 8.09 5.02 10.81
N LEU A 59 7.20 4.03 10.82
CA LEU A 59 5.85 4.18 11.37
C LEU A 59 5.90 4.40 12.89
N LYS A 60 5.02 5.27 13.39
CA LYS A 60 4.83 5.47 14.83
C LYS A 60 4.03 4.31 15.43
N SER A 61 4.19 4.05 16.72
CA SER A 61 3.50 2.96 17.42
C SER A 61 1.98 2.94 17.21
N ARG A 62 1.33 4.12 17.21
CA ARG A 62 -0.10 4.24 16.90
C ARG A 62 -0.44 3.77 15.48
N GLN A 63 0.40 4.14 14.50
CA GLN A 63 0.20 3.72 13.11
C GLN A 63 0.40 2.21 12.98
N ILE A 64 1.43 1.65 13.61
CA ILE A 64 1.69 0.19 13.59
C ILE A 64 0.49 -0.59 14.13
N ARG A 65 -0.10 -0.17 15.27
CA ARG A 65 -1.33 -0.78 15.79
C ARG A 65 -2.50 -0.67 14.81
N MET A 66 -2.71 0.50 14.22
CA MET A 66 -3.73 0.66 13.18
C MET A 66 -3.52 -0.28 11.98
N VAL A 67 -2.25 -0.50 11.56
CA VAL A 67 -1.95 -1.46 10.48
C VAL A 67 -2.26 -2.89 10.94
N PHE A 68 -1.93 -3.26 12.18
CA PHE A 68 -2.27 -4.57 12.70
C PHE A 68 -3.79 -4.80 12.67
N ASP A 69 -4.57 -3.88 13.25
CA ASP A 69 -6.04 -3.95 13.30
C ASP A 69 -6.67 -4.01 11.89
N MET A 70 -6.06 -3.35 10.90
CA MET A 70 -6.51 -3.38 9.51
C MET A 70 -6.33 -4.77 8.87
N PHE A 71 -5.25 -5.49 9.20
CA PHE A 71 -4.95 -6.79 8.61
C PHE A 71 -5.55 -7.95 9.42
N ASP A 72 -5.72 -7.81 10.73
CA ASP A 72 -6.42 -8.77 11.62
C ASP A 72 -7.94 -8.56 11.55
N CYS A 73 -8.52 -8.53 10.35
CA CYS A 73 -9.92 -8.18 10.15
C CYS A 73 -10.92 -9.18 10.77
N ASN A 74 -10.46 -10.39 11.09
CA ASN A 74 -11.24 -11.42 11.78
C ASN A 74 -11.05 -11.39 13.31
N ALA A 75 -10.26 -10.44 13.84
CA ALA A 75 -9.97 -10.26 15.25
C ALA A 75 -9.46 -11.54 15.94
N VAL A 76 -8.64 -12.32 15.24
CA VAL A 76 -8.01 -13.54 15.78
C VAL A 76 -6.78 -13.16 16.62
N GLY A 77 -6.23 -11.96 16.43
CA GLY A 77 -5.01 -11.49 17.09
C GLY A 77 -3.74 -12.04 16.44
N GLU A 78 -3.84 -12.58 15.23
CA GLU A 78 -2.75 -13.24 14.53
C GLU A 78 -2.78 -12.90 13.03
N ILE A 79 -1.61 -12.62 12.46
CA ILE A 79 -1.41 -12.29 11.04
C ILE A 79 -0.74 -13.48 10.35
N GLY A 80 -1.41 -14.07 9.36
CA GLY A 80 -0.86 -15.14 8.53
C GLY A 80 0.12 -14.63 7.47
N PHE A 81 0.71 -15.58 6.73
CA PHE A 81 1.67 -15.23 5.67
C PHE A 81 1.03 -14.47 4.50
N GLU A 82 -0.25 -14.73 4.19
CA GLU A 82 -0.94 -14.04 3.08
C GLU A 82 -1.14 -12.54 3.39
N GLU A 83 -1.60 -12.24 4.60
CA GLU A 83 -1.73 -10.87 5.12
C GLU A 83 -0.37 -10.19 5.19
N PHE A 84 0.63 -10.88 5.72
CA PHE A 84 2.01 -10.39 5.80
C PHE A 84 2.61 -10.11 4.40
N TYR A 85 2.38 -10.99 3.43
CA TYR A 85 2.80 -10.82 2.05
C TYR A 85 2.18 -9.57 1.42
N LEU A 86 0.88 -9.37 1.62
CA LEU A 86 0.16 -8.20 1.12
C LEU A 86 0.71 -6.91 1.75
N LEU A 87 0.98 -6.90 3.06
CA LEU A 87 1.63 -5.79 3.75
C LEU A 87 2.99 -5.48 3.13
N VAL A 88 3.84 -6.48 2.90
CA VAL A 88 5.17 -6.29 2.31
C VAL A 88 5.07 -5.70 0.89
N CYS A 89 4.09 -6.14 0.09
CA CYS A 89 3.83 -5.53 -1.21
C CYS A 89 3.43 -4.05 -1.09
N ILE A 90 2.62 -3.68 -0.09
CA ILE A 90 2.28 -2.28 0.19
C ILE A 90 3.53 -1.47 0.59
N LEU A 91 4.36 -1.99 1.49
CA LEU A 91 5.60 -1.34 1.92
C LEU A 91 6.52 -1.06 0.73
N LEU A 92 6.72 -2.06 -0.14
CA LEU A 92 7.55 -1.94 -1.34
C LEU A 92 6.93 -1.01 -2.38
N SER A 93 5.60 -1.00 -2.52
CA SER A 93 4.93 -0.05 -3.41
C SER A 93 5.24 1.39 -2.99
N HIS A 94 5.30 1.65 -1.68
CA HIS A 94 5.69 2.96 -1.16
C HIS A 94 7.19 3.24 -1.34
N GLN A 95 8.06 2.24 -1.20
CA GLN A 95 9.50 2.39 -1.47
C GLN A 95 9.78 2.71 -2.94
N ASN A 96 9.00 2.15 -3.87
CA ASN A 96 9.20 2.27 -5.31
C ASN A 96 8.30 3.33 -5.98
N HIS A 97 7.48 4.08 -5.22
CA HIS A 97 6.52 5.05 -5.75
C HIS A 97 5.49 4.46 -6.72
N LEU A 98 4.99 3.27 -6.38
CA LEU A 98 4.03 2.48 -7.14
C LEU A 98 2.68 2.34 -6.42
N GLU A 99 2.38 3.16 -5.41
CA GLU A 99 1.19 3.02 -4.56
C GLU A 99 -0.11 3.08 -5.39
N GLU A 100 -0.18 3.98 -6.38
CA GLU A 100 -1.34 4.13 -7.26
C GLU A 100 -1.48 2.93 -8.24
N GLN A 101 -0.38 2.39 -8.75
CA GLN A 101 -0.38 1.17 -9.58
C GLN A 101 -0.76 -0.06 -8.75
N PHE A 102 -0.27 -0.16 -7.51
CA PHE A 102 -0.62 -1.22 -6.57
C PHE A 102 -2.12 -1.20 -6.25
N MET A 103 -2.68 -0.03 -5.90
CA MET A 103 -4.11 0.11 -5.66
C MET A 103 -4.95 -0.27 -6.89
N TYR A 104 -4.51 0.06 -8.09
CA TYR A 104 -5.19 -0.34 -9.32
C TYR A 104 -5.17 -1.87 -9.53
N CYS A 105 -4.00 -2.49 -9.48
CA CYS A 105 -3.84 -3.94 -9.68
C CYS A 105 -4.53 -4.77 -8.61
N HIS A 106 -4.52 -4.29 -7.36
CA HIS A 106 -5.00 -5.01 -6.18
C HIS A 106 -6.21 -4.35 -5.53
N SER A 107 -7.00 -3.62 -6.33
CA SER A 107 -8.15 -2.82 -5.88
C SER A 107 -9.10 -3.59 -4.97
N ARG A 108 -9.39 -4.86 -5.24
CA ARG A 108 -10.26 -5.68 -4.38
C ARG A 108 -9.66 -5.91 -2.99
N HIS A 109 -8.36 -6.19 -2.90
CA HIS A 109 -7.67 -6.38 -1.62
C HIS A 109 -7.60 -5.08 -0.84
N VAL A 110 -7.21 -3.97 -1.49
CA VAL A 110 -7.18 -2.65 -0.86
C VAL A 110 -8.58 -2.22 -0.41
N PHE A 111 -9.61 -2.49 -1.20
CA PHE A 111 -11.00 -2.18 -0.83
C PHE A 111 -11.38 -2.90 0.47
N ARG A 112 -11.09 -4.20 0.57
CA ARG A 112 -11.37 -4.99 1.77
C ARG A 112 -10.63 -4.47 3.00
N LEU A 113 -9.36 -4.07 2.85
CA LEU A 113 -8.59 -3.48 3.95
C LEU A 113 -9.18 -2.14 4.42
N LEU A 114 -9.67 -1.31 3.50
CA LEU A 114 -10.26 -0.02 3.80
C LEU A 114 -11.71 -0.11 4.29
N ASP A 115 -12.40 -1.22 4.03
CA ASP A 115 -13.75 -1.52 4.51
C ASP A 115 -13.71 -2.21 5.88
N ILE A 116 -13.15 -1.52 6.88
CA ILE A 116 -12.89 -2.03 8.23
C ILE A 116 -14.13 -2.70 8.86
N ASN A 117 -15.31 -2.13 8.63
CA ASN A 117 -16.57 -2.60 9.22
C ASN A 117 -17.27 -3.68 8.38
N GLY A 118 -16.73 -4.04 7.20
CA GLY A 118 -17.35 -5.00 6.29
C GLY A 118 -18.69 -4.55 5.70
N GLU A 119 -18.95 -3.24 5.69
CA GLU A 119 -20.23 -2.66 5.22
C GLU A 119 -20.30 -2.57 3.69
N GLN A 120 -19.29 -3.08 2.98
CA GLN A 120 -19.11 -2.99 1.53
C GLN A 120 -19.09 -1.55 1.03
N ARG A 121 -18.70 -0.61 1.92
CA ARG A 121 -18.68 0.82 1.66
C ARG A 121 -17.56 1.51 2.44
N ILE A 122 -16.66 2.18 1.74
CA ILE A 122 -15.55 2.91 2.34
C ILE A 122 -15.95 4.37 2.57
N GLY A 123 -15.91 4.81 3.82
CA GLY A 123 -16.13 6.20 4.19
C GLY A 123 -14.86 7.06 4.10
N LYS A 124 -15.05 8.39 4.08
CA LYS A 124 -13.94 9.37 4.10
C LYS A 124 -13.01 9.21 5.30
N VAL A 125 -13.55 8.79 6.45
CA VAL A 125 -12.78 8.55 7.68
C VAL A 125 -11.77 7.41 7.46
N ASN A 126 -12.19 6.29 6.87
CA ASN A 126 -11.32 5.14 6.61
C ASN A 126 -10.15 5.53 5.72
N PHE A 127 -10.41 6.28 4.64
CA PHE A 127 -9.35 6.86 3.81
C PHE A 127 -8.40 7.75 4.61
N HIS A 128 -8.94 8.64 5.44
CA HIS A 128 -8.12 9.56 6.20
C HIS A 128 -7.20 8.84 7.20
N LEU A 129 -7.72 7.79 7.85
CA LEU A 129 -6.98 6.98 8.81
C LEU A 129 -5.82 6.24 8.14
N TYR A 130 -6.03 5.66 6.95
CA TYR A 130 -5.06 4.76 6.31
C TYR A 130 -4.32 5.34 5.09
N ARG A 131 -4.58 6.60 4.72
CA ARG A 131 -3.89 7.26 3.60
C ARG A 131 -2.36 7.20 3.67
N PHE A 132 -1.79 7.05 4.87
CA PHE A 132 -0.34 6.99 5.06
C PHE A 132 0.30 5.71 4.51
N LEU A 133 -0.47 4.63 4.35
CA LEU A 133 -0.02 3.36 3.75
C LEU A 133 -0.01 3.45 2.22
N PHE A 134 -1.07 4.03 1.65
CA PHE A 134 -1.30 4.07 0.20
C PHE A 134 -0.91 5.40 -0.45
N ASN A 135 -0.30 6.32 0.31
CA ASN A 135 0.10 7.66 -0.12
C ASN A 135 -1.03 8.46 -0.80
N ILE A 136 -2.26 8.30 -0.29
CA ILE A 136 -3.44 8.93 -0.88
C ILE A 136 -3.51 10.42 -0.48
N ARG A 137 -3.50 11.30 -1.48
CA ARG A 137 -3.61 12.76 -1.27
C ARG A 137 -5.03 13.18 -0.94
N ASN A 138 -5.18 14.05 0.05
CA ASN A 138 -6.48 14.57 0.48
C ASN A 138 -7.21 15.32 -0.63
N GLU A 139 -6.50 16.12 -1.43
CA GLU A 139 -7.11 16.90 -2.52
C GLU A 139 -7.73 15.97 -3.56
N ARG A 140 -7.00 14.91 -3.95
CA ARG A 140 -7.48 13.93 -4.93
C ARG A 140 -8.71 13.17 -4.46
N LEU A 141 -8.77 12.81 -3.17
CA LEU A 141 -9.98 12.21 -2.63
C LEU A 141 -11.13 13.20 -2.67
N LYS A 142 -10.92 14.45 -2.26
CA LYS A 142 -11.97 15.47 -2.32
C LYS A 142 -12.50 15.68 -3.73
N GLU A 143 -11.62 15.84 -4.72
CA GLU A 143 -11.95 15.92 -6.15
C GLU A 143 -12.81 14.71 -6.55
N PHE A 144 -12.33 13.49 -6.29
CA PHE A 144 -13.06 12.29 -6.66
C PHE A 144 -14.46 12.20 -6.00
N PHE A 145 -14.56 12.49 -4.69
CA PHE A 145 -15.83 12.48 -3.98
C PHE A 145 -16.79 13.61 -4.44
N GLN A 146 -16.27 14.71 -5.01
CA GLN A 146 -17.08 15.79 -5.58
C GLN A 146 -17.58 15.42 -6.98
N ASP A 147 -16.73 14.79 -7.79
CA ASP A 147 -17.03 14.44 -9.18
C ASP A 147 -17.96 13.22 -9.31
N PHE A 148 -17.89 12.27 -8.37
CA PHE A 148 -18.64 11.00 -8.45
C PHE A 148 -19.94 10.93 -7.65
N HIS A 149 -20.19 11.81 -6.66
CA HIS A 149 -21.36 11.66 -5.79
C HIS A 149 -22.41 12.76 -5.94
N SER A 150 -23.54 12.35 -6.52
CA SER A 150 -24.89 12.86 -6.26
C SER A 150 -25.57 12.21 -5.04
N SER A 151 -24.92 11.22 -4.40
CA SER A 151 -25.49 10.46 -3.27
C SER A 151 -25.22 11.12 -1.92
N GLU A 152 -26.27 11.22 -1.09
CA GLU A 152 -26.27 11.84 0.24
C GLU A 152 -25.30 11.18 1.24
N ASP A 153 -24.92 9.90 1.05
CA ASP A 153 -24.15 9.11 2.03
C ASP A 153 -22.62 9.31 1.92
N ARG A 154 -22.08 9.90 0.84
CA ARG A 154 -20.63 10.22 0.70
C ARG A 154 -19.66 9.05 1.02
N ARG A 155 -20.07 7.80 0.76
CA ARG A 155 -19.25 6.57 0.91
C ARG A 155 -19.13 5.85 -0.43
N LEU A 156 -17.99 5.20 -0.65
CA LEU A 156 -17.66 4.51 -1.90
C LEU A 156 -17.96 3.02 -1.83
N ASN A 157 -18.77 2.51 -2.75
CA ASN A 157 -18.85 1.07 -3.03
C ASN A 157 -17.62 0.60 -3.84
N TYR A 158 -17.49 -0.72 -4.04
CA TYR A 158 -16.32 -1.28 -4.74
C TYR A 158 -16.18 -0.80 -6.19
N ASN A 159 -17.28 -0.60 -6.93
CA ASN A 159 -17.23 -0.15 -8.31
C ASN A 159 -16.71 1.28 -8.39
N GLU A 160 -17.21 2.17 -7.53
CA GLU A 160 -16.74 3.56 -7.44
C GLU A 160 -15.27 3.60 -7.01
N PHE A 161 -14.88 2.79 -6.01
CA PHE A 161 -13.47 2.67 -5.62
C PHE A 161 -12.58 2.15 -6.76
N LYS A 162 -13.03 1.16 -7.53
CA LYS A 162 -12.28 0.66 -8.68
C LYS A 162 -12.05 1.75 -9.71
N ILE A 163 -13.08 2.55 -10.02
CA ILE A 163 -12.95 3.69 -10.93
C ILE A 163 -11.97 4.73 -10.39
N TYR A 164 -12.01 5.03 -9.08
CA TYR A 164 -11.00 5.88 -8.43
C TYR A 164 -9.58 5.38 -8.68
N THR A 165 -9.33 4.07 -8.50
CA THR A 165 -7.98 3.53 -8.69
C THR A 165 -7.50 3.60 -10.14
N ILE A 166 -8.39 3.46 -11.11
CA ILE A 166 -8.10 3.63 -12.54
C ILE A 166 -7.65 5.07 -12.80
N PHE A 167 -8.49 6.03 -12.40
CA PHE A 167 -8.22 7.45 -12.62
C PHE A 167 -6.95 7.93 -11.93
N ALA A 168 -6.73 7.50 -10.67
CA ALA A 168 -5.52 7.81 -9.94
C ALA A 168 -4.29 7.30 -10.71
N ASN A 169 -4.28 6.02 -11.08
CA ASN A 169 -3.16 5.39 -11.77
C ASN A 169 -2.85 6.05 -13.13
N GLU A 170 -3.87 6.39 -13.92
CA GLU A 170 -3.69 7.12 -15.18
C GLU A 170 -3.04 8.49 -14.97
N LYS A 171 -3.56 9.27 -14.01
CA LYS A 171 -3.02 10.60 -13.66
C LYS A 171 -1.57 10.51 -13.13
N SER A 172 -1.18 9.43 -12.46
CA SER A 172 0.23 9.21 -12.08
C SER A 172 1.11 8.85 -13.27
N LYS A 173 0.66 7.95 -14.15
CA LYS A 173 1.39 7.58 -15.37
C LYS A 173 1.63 8.78 -16.28
N GLU A 174 0.65 9.66 -16.43
CA GLU A 174 0.78 10.90 -17.19
C GLU A 174 1.89 11.80 -16.60
N LYS A 175 1.83 12.08 -15.29
CA LYS A 175 2.86 12.86 -14.59
C LYS A 175 4.25 12.26 -14.71
N GLN A 176 4.38 10.93 -14.64
CA GLN A 176 5.67 10.25 -14.82
C GLN A 176 6.20 10.44 -16.25
N ARG A 177 5.34 10.34 -17.28
CA ARG A 177 5.72 10.56 -18.68
C ARG A 177 6.16 12.00 -18.93
N GLU A 178 5.47 12.98 -18.34
CA GLU A 178 5.85 14.39 -18.43
C GLU A 178 7.22 14.66 -17.83
N ARG A 179 7.47 14.17 -16.61
CA ARG A 179 8.78 14.27 -15.94
C ARG A 179 9.89 13.64 -16.77
N MET A 180 9.66 12.45 -17.33
CA MET A 180 10.64 11.80 -18.22
C MET A 180 10.93 12.62 -19.48
N LYS A 181 9.94 13.31 -20.06
CA LYS A 181 10.15 14.21 -21.20
C LYS A 181 10.96 15.44 -20.79
N GLU A 182 10.68 16.03 -19.64
CA GLU A 182 11.39 17.18 -19.10
C GLU A 182 12.85 16.86 -18.77
N ASP A 183 13.11 15.74 -18.10
CA ASP A 183 14.46 15.27 -17.77
C ASP A 183 15.29 15.02 -19.04
N LYS A 184 14.68 14.43 -20.08
CA LYS A 184 15.33 14.26 -21.38
C LYS A 184 15.68 15.61 -22.01
N ARG A 185 14.76 16.59 -22.00
CA ARG A 185 15.00 17.95 -22.52
C ARG A 185 16.14 18.64 -21.75
N ASN A 186 16.18 18.51 -20.44
CA ASN A 186 17.22 19.11 -19.59
C ASN A 186 18.59 18.49 -19.84
N ARG A 187 18.68 17.15 -19.97
CA ARG A 187 19.92 16.46 -20.34
C ARG A 187 20.47 16.89 -21.70
N PHE A 188 19.60 17.02 -22.70
CA PHE A 188 19.98 17.54 -24.02
C PHE A 188 20.53 18.97 -23.93
N ARG A 189 19.87 19.85 -23.15
CA ARG A 189 20.35 21.23 -22.94
C ARG A 189 21.69 21.32 -22.22
N SER A 190 21.96 20.42 -21.27
CA SER A 190 23.25 20.38 -20.56
C SER A 190 24.41 19.84 -21.40
N GLN A 191 24.13 19.08 -22.47
CA GLN A 191 25.16 18.57 -23.39
C GLN A 191 25.51 19.57 -24.51
N LEU A 192 24.70 20.62 -24.69
CA LEU A 192 24.91 21.69 -25.65
C LEU A 192 25.62 22.92 -25.06
N LYS A 193 25.97 22.87 -23.77
CA LYS A 193 26.79 23.86 -23.06
C LYS A 193 28.16 23.27 -22.76
#